data_AF-A0A957VHL3-F1
#
_entry.id   AF-A0A957VHL3-F1
#
_cell.length_a   1.000
_cell.length_b   1.000
_cell.length_c   1.000
_cell.angle_alpha   90.00
_cell.angle_beta   90.00
_cell.angle_gamma   90.00
#
_symmetry.space_group_name_H-M   'P 1'
#
loop_
_entity.id
_entity.type
_entity.pdbx_description
1 polymer ?
#
loop_
_entity_poly.entity_id
_entity_poly.type
_entity_poly.pdbx_seq_one_letter_code
_entity_poly.pdbx_strand_id
1 'polypeptide(L)'
;MTDDDSNGTTDNGPAGGSEPSAPRAKRASGARSRRPTYQFSISLGGSGDKDAYRKLADAEMAMQSQPRRRTPFREGPWVLILGFAAIILVGAMLLKLPFAAAPGVHITWEEAIFTSTSATTVTGLAVLNTANDFSRAGQVIILFLLQVGGVGFIAFSVLLFRLIGRRITLQTRFIVQQSLGQQGASGVLNLALYVLGITLAIEAAGALLLWLRWRATLPDGEALWYAVFHAISSYCNAGFDLFSGTDQGVLFGYGTDWFTLTVMGLLITVGGFGITILYDLWSYPADRNLSINTRITIVLTVALTVVGFLIFMADASLHQNVMSDKGVIERASVGLFTVVSARTAGLTIVPLEQLNDATQMMILLWMFVGGAPASMAGGVTLSTVGVLVISVFATVRGLNTASAFG
;
A
#
# COMPACT_ATOMS: atom_id res chain seq x y z
N MET A 1 71.59 -57.31 -53.44
CA MET A 1 71.48 -58.09 -54.68
C MET A 1 70.30 -57.50 -55.41
N THR A 2 70.62 -56.64 -56.40
CA THR A 2 69.80 -56.06 -57.49
C THR A 2 68.52 -55.31 -57.10
N ASP A 3 68.46 -53.97 -57.22
CA ASP A 3 68.22 -53.18 -58.45
C ASP A 3 66.75 -53.29 -58.90
N ASP A 4 66.01 -52.30 -59.41
CA ASP A 4 66.11 -50.84 -59.60
C ASP A 4 64.72 -50.44 -60.18
N ASP A 5 64.42 -49.14 -60.29
CA ASP A 5 63.51 -48.51 -61.26
C ASP A 5 61.97 -48.75 -61.18
N SER A 6 61.07 -47.85 -61.60
CA SER A 6 61.08 -46.42 -61.91
C SER A 6 59.63 -46.00 -62.26
N ASN A 7 59.35 -44.70 -62.10
CA ASN A 7 58.49 -43.84 -62.94
C ASN A 7 56.94 -44.00 -63.05
N GLY A 8 56.26 -42.84 -63.03
CA GLY A 8 55.30 -42.51 -64.10
C GLY A 8 53.89 -42.05 -63.72
N THR A 9 53.76 -40.74 -63.49
CA THR A 9 52.59 -39.84 -63.55
C THR A 9 51.43 -40.18 -64.51
N THR A 10 50.19 -39.79 -64.19
CA THR A 10 49.36 -38.87 -65.03
C THR A 10 48.10 -38.37 -64.31
N ASP A 11 47.76 -37.14 -64.69
CA ASP A 11 46.76 -36.19 -64.21
C ASP A 11 45.39 -36.37 -64.89
N ASN A 12 44.33 -35.80 -64.29
CA ASN A 12 43.14 -35.16 -64.88
C ASN A 12 41.84 -35.37 -64.08
N GLY A 13 41.30 -34.29 -63.51
CA GLY A 13 39.87 -34.12 -63.20
C GLY A 13 39.03 -33.89 -64.49
N PRO A 14 37.70 -33.69 -64.43
CA PRO A 14 37.12 -32.52 -63.74
C PRO A 14 35.74 -32.68 -63.08
N ALA A 15 35.27 -31.55 -62.55
CA ALA A 15 34.10 -31.19 -61.75
C ALA A 15 32.68 -31.69 -62.14
N GLY A 16 31.79 -31.70 -61.14
CA GLY A 16 30.33 -31.66 -61.29
C GLY A 16 29.59 -31.96 -59.97
N GLY A 17 28.95 -30.95 -59.36
CA GLY A 17 28.39 -31.02 -58.01
C GLY A 17 26.94 -31.53 -57.88
N SER A 18 26.52 -31.76 -56.63
CA SER A 18 25.22 -31.38 -56.03
C SER A 18 25.08 -32.04 -54.64
N GLU A 19 24.38 -31.32 -53.75
CA GLU A 19 24.15 -31.47 -52.30
C GLU A 19 24.07 -32.89 -51.69
N PRO A 20 24.30 -32.99 -50.36
CA PRO A 20 23.54 -33.92 -49.55
C PRO A 20 22.72 -33.23 -48.45
N SER A 21 21.46 -33.65 -48.45
CA SER A 21 20.41 -33.48 -47.47
C SER A 21 20.71 -34.15 -46.13
N ALA A 22 20.01 -33.66 -45.10
CA ALA A 22 20.14 -33.94 -43.67
C ALA A 22 20.13 -35.43 -43.24
N PRO A 23 20.46 -35.68 -41.96
CA PRO A 23 19.50 -36.44 -41.15
C PRO A 23 19.13 -35.78 -39.82
N ARG A 24 17.84 -35.89 -39.51
CA ARG A 24 17.14 -35.37 -38.34
C ARG A 24 17.15 -36.41 -37.22
N ALA A 25 17.47 -35.93 -36.01
CA ALA A 25 17.01 -36.36 -34.69
C ALA A 25 17.37 -37.77 -34.14
N LYS A 26 18.16 -37.77 -33.06
CA LYS A 26 17.85 -38.56 -31.85
C LYS A 26 17.73 -37.63 -30.64
N ARG A 27 16.63 -37.85 -29.90
CA ARG A 27 16.12 -37.06 -28.77
C ARG A 27 17.04 -37.07 -27.55
N ALA A 28 16.96 -35.95 -26.84
CA ALA A 28 17.60 -35.61 -25.58
C ALA A 28 17.13 -36.43 -24.38
N SER A 29 18.03 -36.67 -23.43
CA SER A 29 17.71 -36.68 -22.00
C SER A 29 18.98 -36.34 -21.19
N GLY A 30 18.90 -35.34 -20.31
CA GLY A 30 19.88 -35.20 -19.21
C GLY A 30 20.86 -34.02 -19.25
N ALA A 31 20.44 -32.80 -19.63
CA ALA A 31 21.25 -31.59 -19.38
C ALA A 31 20.65 -30.78 -18.22
N ARG A 32 21.12 -31.04 -16.99
CA ARG A 32 20.95 -30.13 -15.86
C ARG A 32 21.59 -28.79 -16.25
N SER A 33 20.75 -27.79 -16.46
CA SER A 33 21.11 -26.37 -16.57
C SER A 33 22.05 -25.98 -15.42
N ARG A 34 23.35 -25.91 -15.71
CA ARG A 34 24.33 -25.23 -14.86
C ARG A 34 24.06 -23.74 -15.01
N ARG A 35 23.52 -23.10 -13.96
CA ARG A 35 23.45 -21.64 -13.88
C ARG A 35 24.87 -21.08 -13.89
N PRO A 36 25.13 -19.95 -14.56
CA PRO A 36 26.45 -19.32 -14.53
C PRO A 36 26.76 -18.92 -13.09
N THR A 37 27.88 -19.43 -12.57
CA THR A 37 28.41 -19.02 -11.28
C THR A 37 29.17 -17.73 -11.54
N TYR A 38 28.67 -16.61 -11.03
CA TYR A 38 29.39 -15.33 -11.09
C TYR A 38 30.62 -15.45 -10.19
N GLN A 39 31.77 -15.69 -10.81
CA GLN A 39 33.05 -15.75 -10.14
C GLN A 39 33.55 -14.32 -9.95
N PHE A 40 33.36 -13.76 -8.76
CA PHE A 40 33.97 -12.48 -8.37
C PHE A 40 35.47 -12.70 -8.16
N SER A 41 36.30 -12.27 -9.11
CA SER A 41 37.74 -12.16 -8.91
C SER A 41 38.06 -10.79 -8.30
N ILE A 42 38.25 -10.73 -6.98
CA ILE A 42 38.83 -9.56 -6.33
C ILE A 42 40.35 -9.68 -6.47
N SER A 43 40.95 -8.88 -7.37
CA SER A 43 42.40 -8.71 -7.44
C SER A 43 42.77 -7.43 -6.74
N LEU A 44 43.22 -7.51 -5.48
CA LEU A 44 43.85 -6.38 -4.80
C LEU A 44 45.02 -6.84 -3.93
N GLY A 45 46.13 -6.12 -4.07
CA GLY A 45 47.42 -6.38 -3.43
C GLY A 45 47.45 -5.96 -1.97
N GLY A 46 48.29 -6.65 -1.21
CA GLY A 46 48.58 -6.35 0.19
C GLY A 46 48.97 -7.60 0.95
N SER A 47 50.21 -7.64 1.44
CA SER A 47 50.80 -8.76 2.22
C SER A 47 50.28 -8.79 3.67
N GLY A 48 48.96 -8.75 3.86
CA GLY A 48 48.31 -8.77 5.17
C GLY A 48 47.27 -9.89 5.24
N ASP A 49 47.64 -10.96 5.93
CA ASP A 49 46.75 -11.96 6.54
C ASP A 49 45.81 -12.77 5.60
N LYS A 50 46.42 -13.49 4.65
CA LYS A 50 45.72 -14.43 3.76
C LYS A 50 44.89 -15.50 4.49
N ASP A 51 45.21 -15.79 5.75
CA ASP A 51 44.52 -16.81 6.55
C ASP A 51 43.22 -16.28 7.17
N ALA A 52 43.15 -15.00 7.56
CA ALA A 52 41.90 -14.36 7.97
C ALA A 52 40.88 -14.31 6.81
N TYR A 53 41.35 -13.99 5.59
CA TYR A 53 40.49 -13.95 4.41
C TYR A 53 40.02 -15.33 3.96
N ARG A 54 40.87 -16.37 4.08
CA ARG A 54 40.47 -17.76 3.85
C ARG A 54 39.39 -18.19 4.84
N LYS A 55 39.54 -17.87 6.12
CA LYS A 55 38.52 -18.18 7.15
C LYS A 55 37.20 -17.47 6.88
N LEU A 56 37.23 -16.24 6.37
CA LEU A 56 36.01 -15.52 5.96
C LEU A 56 35.36 -16.14 4.73
N ALA A 57 36.14 -16.50 3.71
CA ALA A 57 35.64 -17.17 2.51
C ALA A 57 35.09 -18.57 2.80
N ASP A 58 35.75 -19.32 3.69
CA ASP A 58 35.31 -20.65 4.15
C ASP A 58 34.06 -20.53 5.03
N ALA A 59 33.96 -19.51 5.88
CA ALA A 59 32.75 -19.21 6.65
C ALA A 59 31.58 -18.82 5.75
N GLU A 60 31.85 -18.07 4.67
CA GLU A 60 30.85 -17.69 3.68
C GLU A 60 30.38 -18.91 2.85
N MET A 61 31.31 -19.78 2.43
CA MET A 61 30.98 -21.05 1.78
C MET A 61 30.25 -22.02 2.73
N ALA A 62 30.59 -22.04 4.02
CA ALA A 62 29.87 -22.81 5.04
C ALA A 62 28.44 -22.26 5.28
N MET A 63 28.24 -20.95 5.23
CA MET A 63 26.91 -20.32 5.26
C MET A 63 26.09 -20.63 4.01
N GLN A 64 26.71 -20.65 2.84
CA GLN A 64 26.05 -20.92 1.56
C GLN A 64 25.72 -22.40 1.34
N SER A 65 26.48 -23.31 1.95
CA SER A 65 26.29 -24.77 1.87
C SER A 65 25.31 -25.34 2.88
N GLN A 66 24.80 -24.53 3.83
CA GLN A 66 23.70 -24.98 4.69
C GLN A 66 22.50 -25.35 3.81
N PRO A 67 21.95 -26.57 3.95
CA PRO A 67 20.79 -26.98 3.18
C PRO A 67 19.69 -25.98 3.48
N ARG A 68 19.25 -25.24 2.45
CA ARG A 68 18.05 -24.40 2.51
C ARG A 68 16.93 -25.31 2.98
N ARG A 69 16.62 -25.26 4.29
CA ARG A 69 15.48 -25.96 4.87
C ARG A 69 14.26 -25.43 4.13
N ARG A 70 13.82 -26.18 3.12
CA ARG A 70 12.52 -26.00 2.49
C ARG A 70 11.53 -26.47 3.54
N THR A 71 11.17 -25.57 4.45
CA THR A 71 9.99 -25.79 5.28
C THR A 71 8.83 -25.99 4.30
N PRO A 72 8.06 -27.09 4.41
CA PRO A 72 6.95 -27.33 3.53
C PRO A 72 5.95 -26.19 3.71
N PHE A 73 5.60 -25.59 2.58
CA PHE A 73 4.69 -24.47 2.40
C PHE A 73 3.26 -24.94 2.73
N ARG A 74 2.92 -25.12 4.02
CA ARG A 74 1.64 -25.72 4.44
C ARG A 74 0.71 -24.85 5.29
N GLU A 75 1.20 -23.76 5.88
CA GLU A 75 0.33 -22.71 6.44
C GLU A 75 0.12 -21.67 5.33
N GLY A 76 -0.85 -21.91 4.45
CA GLY A 76 -1.14 -21.06 3.28
C GLY A 76 -1.83 -19.72 3.61
N PRO A 77 -2.31 -18.98 2.60
CA PRO A 77 -3.14 -17.78 2.76
C PRO A 77 -4.45 -18.01 3.53
N TRP A 78 -4.79 -19.26 3.86
CA TRP A 78 -6.05 -19.63 4.50
C TRP A 78 -6.22 -19.08 5.91
N VAL A 79 -5.16 -19.01 6.71
CA VAL A 79 -5.24 -18.42 8.06
C VAL A 79 -5.70 -16.96 7.98
N LEU A 80 -5.24 -16.26 6.95
CA LEU A 80 -5.57 -14.88 6.69
C LEU A 80 -7.02 -14.72 6.21
N ILE A 81 -7.44 -15.52 5.23
CA ILE A 81 -8.81 -15.52 4.71
C ILE A 81 -9.80 -15.85 5.83
N LEU A 82 -9.54 -16.91 6.60
CA LEU A 82 -10.42 -17.37 7.68
C LEU A 82 -10.42 -16.40 8.85
N GLY A 83 -9.28 -15.82 9.20
CA GLY A 83 -9.19 -14.80 10.26
C GLY A 83 -9.99 -13.55 9.93
N PHE A 84 -9.86 -13.04 8.70
CA PHE A 84 -10.61 -11.86 8.26
C PHE A 84 -12.11 -12.15 8.13
N ALA A 85 -12.48 -13.32 7.58
CA ALA A 85 -13.87 -13.77 7.53
C ALA A 85 -14.48 -13.93 8.93
N ALA A 86 -13.72 -14.44 9.91
CA ALA A 86 -14.18 -14.57 11.29
C ALA A 86 -14.45 -13.20 11.93
N ILE A 87 -13.57 -12.22 11.72
CA ILE A 87 -13.78 -10.84 12.22
C ILE A 87 -15.06 -10.24 11.62
N ILE A 88 -15.26 -10.40 10.31
CA ILE A 88 -16.47 -9.92 9.62
C ILE A 88 -17.72 -10.61 10.15
N LEU A 89 -17.70 -11.92 10.35
CA LEU A 89 -18.86 -12.65 10.87
C LEU A 89 -19.19 -12.25 12.31
N VAL A 90 -18.18 -12.09 13.16
CA VAL A 90 -18.37 -11.61 14.54
C VAL A 90 -18.92 -10.18 14.55
N GLY A 91 -18.37 -9.29 13.71
CA GLY A 91 -18.88 -7.93 13.56
C GLY A 91 -20.32 -7.89 13.09
N ALA A 92 -20.69 -8.70 12.10
CA ALA A 92 -22.06 -8.82 11.61
C ALA A 92 -23.03 -9.32 12.70
N MET A 93 -22.63 -10.33 13.47
CA MET A 93 -23.42 -10.82 14.60
C MET A 93 -23.62 -9.74 15.66
N LEU A 94 -22.59 -8.95 15.97
CA LEU A 94 -22.67 -7.86 16.93
C LEU A 94 -23.58 -6.72 16.43
N LEU A 95 -23.49 -6.35 15.15
CA LEU A 95 -24.34 -5.32 14.55
C LEU A 95 -25.81 -5.76 14.41
N LYS A 96 -26.08 -7.06 14.33
CA LYS A 96 -27.44 -7.61 14.28
C LYS A 96 -28.18 -7.51 15.61
N LEU A 97 -27.45 -7.36 16.73
CA LEU A 97 -28.05 -7.32 18.07
C LEU A 97 -28.90 -6.05 18.25
N PRO A 98 -30.01 -6.14 19.01
CA PRO A 98 -30.97 -5.03 19.12
C PRO A 98 -30.39 -3.77 19.78
N PHE A 99 -29.29 -3.90 20.52
CA PHE A 99 -28.62 -2.73 21.11
C PHE A 99 -27.81 -1.94 20.07
N ALA A 100 -27.44 -2.53 18.93
CA ALA A 100 -26.64 -1.87 17.89
C ALA A 100 -27.49 -1.07 16.90
N ALA A 101 -28.77 -1.42 16.76
CA ALA A 101 -29.72 -0.69 15.92
C ALA A 101 -30.28 0.54 16.63
N ALA A 102 -30.56 1.60 15.88
CA ALA A 102 -31.30 2.75 16.39
C ALA A 102 -32.76 2.36 16.76
N PRO A 103 -33.42 3.13 17.66
CA PRO A 103 -34.80 2.83 18.05
C PRO A 103 -35.74 2.80 16.83
N GLY A 104 -36.45 1.69 16.64
CA GLY A 104 -37.39 1.50 15.52
C GLY A 104 -36.76 1.00 14.22
N VAL A 105 -35.44 0.79 14.19
CA VAL A 105 -34.72 0.24 13.03
C VAL A 105 -34.50 -1.27 13.19
N HIS A 106 -34.78 -2.01 12.13
CA HIS A 106 -34.54 -3.45 12.07
C HIS A 106 -33.48 -3.77 11.01
N ILE A 107 -32.25 -4.01 11.47
CA ILE A 107 -31.13 -4.37 10.59
C ILE A 107 -31.30 -5.82 10.14
N THR A 108 -31.29 -6.08 8.84
CA THR A 108 -31.31 -7.43 8.23
C THR A 108 -29.94 -8.11 8.30
N TRP A 109 -29.87 -9.41 7.99
CA TRP A 109 -28.57 -10.12 8.01
C TRP A 109 -27.66 -9.64 6.89
N GLU A 110 -28.24 -9.36 5.72
CA GLU A 110 -27.56 -8.87 4.54
C GLU A 110 -26.92 -7.50 4.80
N GLU A 111 -27.67 -6.58 5.41
CA GLU A 111 -27.17 -5.26 5.80
C GLU A 111 -26.07 -5.34 6.86
N ALA A 112 -26.23 -6.22 7.86
CA ALA A 112 -25.23 -6.40 8.92
C ALA A 112 -23.92 -6.99 8.36
N ILE A 113 -23.99 -8.01 7.51
CA ILE A 113 -22.81 -8.62 6.88
C ILE A 113 -22.14 -7.62 5.94
N PHE A 114 -22.91 -6.89 5.14
CA PHE A 114 -22.37 -5.88 4.24
C PHE A 114 -21.66 -4.76 5.01
N THR A 115 -22.30 -4.21 6.03
CA THR A 115 -21.75 -3.13 6.86
C THR A 115 -20.51 -3.60 7.59
N SER A 116 -20.53 -4.78 8.20
CA SER A 116 -19.36 -5.35 8.87
C SER A 116 -18.21 -5.63 7.91
N THR A 117 -18.51 -6.10 6.70
CA THR A 117 -17.50 -6.32 5.66
C THR A 117 -16.85 -5.00 5.29
N SER A 118 -17.66 -4.02 4.90
CA SER A 118 -17.20 -2.69 4.48
C SER A 118 -16.41 -1.96 5.57
N ALA A 119 -16.83 -2.06 6.84
CA ALA A 119 -16.11 -1.49 7.96
C ALA A 119 -14.75 -2.18 8.17
N THR A 120 -14.72 -3.52 8.15
CA THR A 120 -13.47 -4.28 8.36
C THR A 120 -12.51 -4.17 7.17
N THR A 121 -13.02 -4.09 5.95
CA THR A 121 -12.23 -3.85 4.73
C THR A 121 -11.94 -2.37 4.51
N VAL A 122 -12.47 -1.49 5.37
CA VAL A 122 -12.19 -0.05 5.36
C VAL A 122 -12.58 0.57 4.01
N THR A 123 -13.73 0.14 3.46
CA THR A 123 -14.18 0.48 2.10
C THR A 123 -15.13 1.67 2.06
N GLY A 124 -15.91 1.88 3.12
CA GLY A 124 -16.77 3.07 3.27
C GLY A 124 -18.09 3.03 2.52
N LEU A 125 -18.41 1.91 1.87
CA LEU A 125 -19.74 1.70 1.31
C LEU A 125 -20.70 1.27 2.42
N ALA A 126 -21.84 1.93 2.52
CA ALA A 126 -22.86 1.59 3.49
C ALA A 126 -24.22 1.49 2.81
N VAL A 127 -24.97 0.44 3.14
CA VAL A 127 -26.37 0.27 2.73
C VAL A 127 -27.29 1.04 3.68
N LEU A 128 -26.87 1.13 4.95
CA LEU A 128 -27.53 1.86 6.01
C LEU A 128 -26.76 3.14 6.32
N ASN A 129 -27.47 4.17 6.75
CA ASN A 129 -26.87 5.40 7.21
C ASN A 129 -26.28 5.22 8.63
N THR A 130 -24.96 5.32 8.75
CA THR A 130 -24.22 5.14 10.01
C THR A 130 -24.70 6.06 11.14
N ALA A 131 -25.12 7.28 10.80
CA ALA A 131 -25.58 8.27 11.77
C ALA A 131 -26.98 7.95 12.30
N ASN A 132 -27.89 7.55 11.41
CA ASN A 132 -29.32 7.45 11.69
C ASN A 132 -29.78 6.02 12.05
N ASP A 133 -29.20 4.99 11.43
CA ASP A 133 -29.69 3.61 11.54
C ASP A 133 -29.01 2.82 12.66
N PHE A 134 -27.86 3.28 13.14
CA PHE A 134 -27.11 2.66 14.22
C PHE A 134 -27.19 3.46 15.51
N SER A 135 -27.35 2.75 16.62
CA SER A 135 -27.21 3.35 17.95
C SER A 135 -25.75 3.72 18.21
N ARG A 136 -25.48 4.46 19.30
CA ARG A 136 -24.11 4.71 19.75
C ARG A 136 -23.30 3.42 19.95
N ALA A 137 -23.92 2.36 20.43
CA ALA A 137 -23.24 1.08 20.59
C ALA A 137 -22.91 0.42 19.23
N GLY A 138 -23.81 0.54 18.24
CA GLY A 138 -23.53 0.11 16.86
C GLY A 138 -22.39 0.90 16.22
N GLN A 139 -22.38 2.23 16.40
CA GLN A 139 -21.31 3.09 15.92
C GLN A 139 -19.96 2.75 16.57
N VAL A 140 -19.92 2.40 17.86
CA VAL A 140 -18.70 1.89 18.53
C VAL A 140 -18.22 0.58 17.89
N ILE A 141 -19.13 -0.34 17.57
CA ILE A 141 -18.76 -1.60 16.89
C ILE A 141 -18.16 -1.30 15.53
N ILE A 142 -18.79 -0.44 14.73
CA ILE A 142 -18.29 -0.02 13.41
C ILE A 142 -16.89 0.57 13.58
N LEU A 143 -16.71 1.53 14.50
CA LEU A 143 -15.44 2.18 14.77
C LEU A 143 -14.33 1.19 15.14
N PHE A 144 -14.66 0.18 15.95
CA PHE A 144 -13.72 -0.89 16.29
C PHE A 144 -13.36 -1.75 15.07
N LEU A 145 -14.32 -2.07 14.21
CA LEU A 145 -14.06 -2.78 12.96
C LEU A 145 -13.18 -1.95 12.00
N LEU A 146 -13.35 -0.63 11.94
CA LEU A 146 -12.46 0.26 11.18
C LEU A 146 -11.03 0.17 11.70
N GLN A 147 -10.84 0.25 13.02
CA GLN A 147 -9.52 0.17 13.65
C GLN A 147 -8.84 -1.18 13.38
N VAL A 148 -9.58 -2.27 13.56
CA VAL A 148 -9.08 -3.63 13.32
C VAL A 148 -8.78 -3.84 11.84
N GLY A 149 -9.61 -3.32 10.95
CA GLY A 149 -9.39 -3.36 9.51
C GLY A 149 -8.14 -2.63 9.08
N GLY A 150 -8.01 -1.36 9.47
CA GLY A 150 -6.86 -0.52 9.14
C GLY A 150 -5.57 -1.06 9.75
N VAL A 151 -5.49 -1.06 11.09
CA VAL A 151 -4.26 -1.46 11.80
C VAL A 151 -3.96 -2.95 11.62
N GLY A 152 -4.99 -3.79 11.58
CA GLY A 152 -4.85 -5.24 11.38
C GLY A 152 -4.31 -5.60 10.00
N PHE A 153 -4.56 -4.80 8.96
CA PHE A 153 -3.96 -5.00 7.64
C PHE A 153 -2.43 -4.83 7.66
N ILE A 154 -1.88 -3.98 8.53
CA ILE A 154 -0.43 -3.81 8.67
C ILE A 154 0.19 -5.06 9.33
N ALA A 155 -0.41 -5.55 10.41
CA ALA A 155 0.02 -6.79 11.06
C ALA A 155 -0.09 -8.01 10.09
N PHE A 156 -1.16 -8.05 9.30
CA PHE A 156 -1.38 -9.01 8.21
C PHE A 156 -0.30 -8.94 7.13
N SER A 157 0.04 -7.73 6.68
CA SER A 157 1.07 -7.51 5.65
C SER A 157 2.42 -8.05 6.12
N VAL A 158 2.78 -7.78 7.38
CA VAL A 158 4.02 -8.30 7.99
C VAL A 158 4.04 -9.84 8.05
N LEU A 159 2.90 -10.47 8.35
CA LEU A 159 2.78 -11.94 8.36
C LEU A 159 2.87 -12.54 6.95
N LEU A 160 2.21 -11.94 5.95
CA LEU A 160 2.25 -12.38 4.56
C LEU A 160 3.67 -12.30 3.97
N PHE A 161 4.40 -11.20 4.22
CA PHE A 161 5.78 -11.05 3.77
C PHE A 161 6.73 -12.06 4.43
N ARG A 162 6.49 -12.42 5.70
CA ARG A 162 7.22 -13.51 6.37
C ARG A 162 6.95 -14.87 5.71
N LEU A 163 5.71 -15.16 5.34
CA LEU A 163 5.32 -16.42 4.68
C LEU A 163 5.89 -16.57 3.27
N ILE A 164 5.99 -15.47 2.52
CA ILE A 164 6.57 -15.45 1.16
C ILE A 164 8.10 -15.73 1.19
N GLY A 165 8.73 -15.74 2.38
CA GLY A 165 10.16 -16.04 2.52
C GLY A 165 11.07 -14.97 1.91
N ARG A 166 10.51 -13.82 1.50
CA ARG A 166 11.31 -12.64 1.21
C ARG A 166 11.87 -12.17 2.54
N ARG A 167 13.20 -12.13 2.65
CA ARG A 167 13.88 -11.42 3.73
C ARG A 167 13.33 -10.01 3.70
N ILE A 168 12.52 -9.70 4.69
CA ILE A 168 12.03 -8.38 4.98
C ILE A 168 13.27 -7.46 5.01
N THR A 169 13.47 -6.68 3.97
CA THR A 169 14.28 -5.44 3.96
C THR A 169 13.45 -4.29 4.54
N LEU A 170 12.64 -4.56 5.58
CA LEU A 170 12.12 -3.46 6.39
C LEU A 170 13.26 -3.05 7.31
N GLN A 171 13.79 -1.86 7.07
CA GLN A 171 14.74 -1.18 7.95
C GLN A 171 14.23 -1.11 9.41
N THR A 172 12.93 -1.30 9.64
CA THR A 172 12.32 -1.50 10.97
C THR A 172 12.83 -2.74 11.70
N ARG A 173 13.20 -3.80 10.96
CA ARG A 173 13.93 -4.94 11.55
C ARG A 173 15.32 -4.49 11.98
N PHE A 174 16.02 -3.64 11.25
CA PHE A 174 17.37 -3.19 11.61
C PHE A 174 17.39 -2.30 12.86
N ILE A 175 16.50 -1.32 12.98
CA ILE A 175 16.45 -0.42 14.15
C ILE A 175 15.98 -1.16 15.42
N VAL A 176 15.00 -2.07 15.31
CA VAL A 176 14.52 -2.84 16.48
C VAL A 176 15.41 -4.05 16.77
N GLN A 177 16.03 -4.69 15.76
CA GLN A 177 16.99 -5.79 15.97
C GLN A 177 18.29 -5.32 16.59
N GLN A 178 18.76 -4.10 16.30
CA GLN A 178 19.97 -3.57 16.93
C GLN A 178 19.73 -3.09 18.38
N SER A 179 18.53 -2.63 18.72
CA SER A 179 18.24 -2.17 20.09
C SER A 179 17.72 -3.25 21.05
N LEU A 180 17.11 -4.34 20.55
CA LEU A 180 16.45 -5.33 21.42
C LEU A 180 16.91 -6.79 21.26
N GLY A 181 17.84 -7.11 20.36
CA GLY A 181 18.51 -8.42 20.33
C GLY A 181 17.60 -9.66 20.24
N GLN A 182 16.33 -9.51 19.83
CA GLN A 182 15.34 -10.59 19.90
C GLN A 182 14.92 -11.05 18.50
N GLN A 183 15.29 -12.29 18.18
CA GLN A 183 14.74 -13.02 17.03
C GLN A 183 13.51 -13.80 17.49
N GLY A 184 12.32 -13.55 16.91
CA GLY A 184 11.15 -14.40 17.18
C GLY A 184 9.80 -13.74 16.94
N ALA A 185 8.72 -14.48 17.26
CA ALA A 185 7.33 -14.02 17.23
C ALA A 185 7.09 -12.76 18.09
N SER A 186 7.86 -12.60 19.18
CA SER A 186 7.82 -11.42 20.06
C SER A 186 8.15 -10.11 19.35
N GLY A 187 9.00 -10.12 18.32
CA GLY A 187 9.35 -8.90 17.57
C GLY A 187 8.21 -8.40 16.68
N VAL A 188 7.33 -9.29 16.21
CA VAL A 188 6.16 -8.93 15.40
C VAL A 188 5.09 -8.30 16.29
N LEU A 189 4.87 -8.86 17.49
CA LEU A 189 3.93 -8.29 18.46
C LEU A 189 4.37 -6.88 18.91
N ASN A 190 5.65 -6.70 19.21
CA ASN A 190 6.18 -5.39 19.60
C ASN A 190 6.05 -4.36 18.48
N LEU A 191 6.29 -4.75 17.23
CA LEU A 191 6.05 -3.87 16.09
C LEU A 191 4.57 -3.52 15.96
N ALA A 192 3.66 -4.48 16.10
CA ALA A 192 2.21 -4.24 16.03
C ALA A 192 1.74 -3.28 17.14
N LEU A 193 2.23 -3.46 18.38
CA LEU A 193 1.94 -2.56 19.50
C LEU A 193 2.51 -1.15 19.26
N TYR A 194 3.69 -1.05 18.66
CA TYR A 194 4.29 0.23 18.31
C TYR A 194 3.50 0.97 17.22
N VAL A 195 3.09 0.25 16.17
CA VAL A 195 2.22 0.80 15.11
C VAL A 195 0.89 1.26 15.70
N LEU A 196 0.25 0.43 16.52
CA LEU A 196 -0.99 0.77 17.20
C LEU A 196 -0.81 2.03 18.07
N GLY A 197 0.29 2.13 18.82
CA GLY A 197 0.59 3.31 19.63
C GLY A 197 0.74 4.60 18.81
N ILE A 198 1.45 4.55 17.68
CA ILE A 198 1.58 5.69 16.77
C ILE A 198 0.24 6.06 16.15
N THR A 199 -0.51 5.07 15.66
CA THR A 199 -1.84 5.28 15.06
C THR A 199 -2.78 5.97 16.05
N LEU A 200 -2.91 5.43 17.26
CA LEU A 200 -3.76 6.01 18.30
C LEU A 200 -3.31 7.42 18.70
N ALA A 201 -2.00 7.71 18.68
CA ALA A 201 -1.50 9.06 18.96
C ALA A 201 -1.88 10.07 17.87
N ILE A 202 -1.78 9.67 16.58
CA ILE A 202 -2.17 10.53 15.45
C ILE A 202 -3.68 10.74 15.44
N GLU A 203 -4.46 9.67 15.66
CA GLU A 203 -5.92 9.74 15.76
C GLU A 203 -6.37 10.61 16.93
N ALA A 204 -5.73 10.48 18.11
CA ALA A 204 -6.02 11.32 19.25
C ALA A 204 -5.69 12.80 18.99
N ALA A 205 -4.58 13.09 18.31
CA ALA A 205 -4.23 14.46 17.91
C ALA A 205 -5.26 15.04 16.92
N GLY A 206 -5.66 14.26 15.92
CA GLY A 206 -6.70 14.63 14.96
C GLY A 206 -8.06 14.86 15.64
N ALA A 207 -8.47 13.94 16.51
CA ALA A 207 -9.70 14.05 17.29
C ALA A 207 -9.68 15.27 18.20
N LEU A 208 -8.54 15.59 18.83
CA LEU A 208 -8.42 16.79 19.66
C LEU A 208 -8.63 18.07 18.83
N LEU A 209 -8.01 18.17 17.65
CA LEU A 209 -8.17 19.33 16.76
C LEU A 209 -9.62 19.49 16.27
N LEU A 210 -10.28 18.40 15.87
CA LEU A 210 -11.67 18.41 15.46
C LEU A 210 -12.60 18.75 16.63
N TRP A 211 -12.35 18.19 17.82
CA TRP A 211 -13.13 18.48 19.01
C TRP A 211 -13.04 19.97 19.42
N LEU A 212 -11.84 20.56 19.39
CA LEU A 212 -11.65 21.98 19.67
C LEU A 212 -12.43 22.87 18.70
N ARG A 213 -12.59 22.44 17.44
CA ARG A 213 -13.41 23.15 16.45
C ARG A 213 -14.90 22.99 16.71
N TRP A 214 -15.37 21.77 16.95
CA TRP A 214 -16.79 21.44 17.03
C TRP A 214 -17.43 21.71 18.39
N ARG A 215 -16.64 21.76 19.47
CA ARG A 215 -17.16 22.13 20.80
C ARG A 215 -17.67 23.56 20.91
N ALA A 216 -17.31 24.42 19.96
CA ALA A 216 -17.83 25.79 19.89
C ALA A 216 -19.32 25.83 19.51
N THR A 217 -19.83 24.74 18.92
CA THR A 217 -21.15 24.68 18.30
C THR A 217 -21.98 23.48 18.75
N LEU A 218 -21.36 22.43 19.28
CA LEU A 218 -22.01 21.25 19.87
C LEU A 218 -21.76 21.13 21.38
N PRO A 219 -22.64 20.41 22.11
CA PRO A 219 -22.35 19.97 23.47
C PRO A 219 -21.02 19.19 23.53
N ASP A 220 -20.20 19.46 24.55
CA ASP A 220 -18.83 18.93 24.66
C ASP A 220 -18.72 17.40 24.47
N GLY A 221 -19.66 16.63 25.02
CA GLY A 221 -19.66 15.17 24.92
C GLY A 221 -20.04 14.63 23.53
N GLU A 222 -20.91 15.33 22.82
CA GLU A 222 -21.33 14.97 21.47
C GLU A 222 -20.26 15.37 20.44
N ALA A 223 -19.69 16.56 20.60
CA ALA A 223 -18.53 17.02 19.83
C ALA A 223 -17.36 16.03 19.92
N LEU A 224 -17.09 15.50 21.12
CA LEU A 224 -16.00 14.55 21.33
C LEU A 224 -16.26 13.24 20.59
N TRP A 225 -17.50 12.75 20.65
CA TRP A 225 -17.89 11.52 19.96
C TRP A 225 -17.69 11.63 18.45
N TYR A 226 -18.21 12.70 17.85
CA TYR A 226 -18.01 12.94 16.43
C TYR A 226 -16.54 13.08 16.07
N ALA A 227 -15.77 13.82 16.88
CA ALA A 227 -14.36 14.08 16.60
C ALA A 227 -13.53 12.80 16.61
N VAL A 228 -13.75 11.92 17.59
CA VAL A 228 -13.08 10.61 17.67
C VAL A 228 -13.47 9.73 16.50
N PHE A 229 -14.78 9.62 16.20
CA PHE A 229 -15.26 8.77 15.11
C PHE A 229 -14.66 9.18 13.77
N HIS A 230 -14.74 10.47 13.44
CA HIS A 230 -14.24 10.97 12.17
C HIS A 230 -12.72 11.00 12.08
N ALA A 231 -12.00 11.17 13.20
CA ALA A 231 -10.54 11.11 13.19
C ALA A 231 -10.04 9.70 12.86
N ILE A 232 -10.60 8.67 13.50
CA ILE A 232 -10.29 7.27 13.22
C ILE A 232 -10.70 6.89 11.81
N SER A 233 -11.93 7.23 11.40
CA SER A 233 -12.40 6.96 10.03
C SER A 233 -11.51 7.62 8.97
N SER A 234 -11.12 8.88 9.17
CA SER A 234 -10.23 9.60 8.25
C SER A 234 -8.84 8.99 8.21
N TYR A 235 -8.23 8.67 9.36
CA TYR A 235 -6.89 8.07 9.40
C TYR A 235 -6.88 6.65 8.82
N CYS A 236 -7.92 5.86 9.08
CA CYS A 236 -8.05 4.54 8.50
C CYS A 236 -8.40 4.58 7.01
N ASN A 237 -8.79 5.72 6.42
CA ASN A 237 -9.33 5.82 5.06
C ASN A 237 -10.64 5.03 4.89
N ALA A 238 -11.49 5.06 5.92
CA ALA A 238 -12.63 4.17 6.04
C ALA A 238 -13.90 4.62 5.33
N GLY A 239 -14.09 5.92 5.09
CA GLY A 239 -15.26 6.46 4.38
C GLY A 239 -16.58 6.45 5.17
N PHE A 240 -16.58 5.91 6.40
CA PHE A 240 -17.74 5.99 7.29
C PHE A 240 -17.79 7.34 8.00
N ASP A 241 -18.97 7.89 8.16
CA ASP A 241 -19.16 9.17 8.82
C ASP A 241 -20.49 9.23 9.58
N LEU A 242 -20.63 10.21 10.46
CA LEU A 242 -21.83 10.40 11.28
C LEU A 242 -22.61 11.68 10.93
N PHE A 243 -22.33 12.28 9.78
CA PHE A 243 -22.87 13.56 9.37
C PHE A 243 -23.72 13.48 8.09
N SER A 244 -23.42 12.53 7.19
CA SER A 244 -24.16 12.21 5.99
C SER A 244 -25.63 11.93 6.31
N GLY A 245 -26.54 12.63 5.64
CA GLY A 245 -27.98 12.49 5.87
C GLY A 245 -28.47 13.06 7.21
N THR A 246 -27.70 13.93 7.86
CA THR A 246 -28.11 14.67 9.06
C THR A 246 -27.99 16.18 8.85
N ASP A 247 -28.77 16.97 9.60
CA ASP A 247 -28.64 18.43 9.61
C ASP A 247 -27.26 18.89 10.14
N GLN A 248 -26.58 18.02 10.91
CA GLN A 248 -25.23 18.29 11.42
C GLN A 248 -24.17 18.31 10.33
N GLY A 249 -24.35 17.53 9.26
CA GLY A 249 -23.49 17.63 8.08
C GLY A 249 -23.56 19.02 7.45
N VAL A 250 -24.73 19.64 7.43
CA VAL A 250 -24.86 21.03 6.94
C VAL A 250 -24.29 22.03 7.95
N LEU A 251 -24.55 21.83 9.24
CA LEU A 251 -24.14 22.73 10.33
C LEU A 251 -22.61 22.82 10.53
N PHE A 252 -21.91 21.68 10.49
CA PHE A 252 -20.45 21.65 10.59
C PHE A 252 -19.77 21.73 9.23
N GLY A 253 -20.57 21.94 8.17
CA GLY A 253 -20.08 22.10 6.83
C GLY A 253 -19.27 20.89 6.42
N TYR A 254 -19.93 19.75 6.20
CA TYR A 254 -19.41 18.56 5.51
C TYR A 254 -18.71 18.92 4.20
N GLY A 255 -18.82 20.17 3.72
CA GLY A 255 -18.07 20.67 2.60
C GLY A 255 -17.68 22.12 2.56
N THR A 256 -17.43 22.83 3.66
CA THR A 256 -16.86 24.20 3.50
C THR A 256 -15.91 24.64 4.58
N ASP A 257 -16.00 24.08 5.80
CA ASP A 257 -15.09 24.50 6.86
C ASP A 257 -13.66 24.07 6.52
N TRP A 258 -12.85 25.03 6.06
CA TRP A 258 -11.49 24.79 5.62
C TRP A 258 -10.65 24.07 6.69
N PHE A 259 -10.89 24.38 7.98
CA PHE A 259 -10.16 23.79 9.08
C PHE A 259 -10.49 22.29 9.23
N THR A 260 -11.78 21.95 9.32
CA THR A 260 -12.25 20.56 9.39
C THR A 260 -11.73 19.74 8.20
N LEU A 261 -11.87 20.26 6.98
CA LEU A 261 -11.42 19.58 5.76
C LEU A 261 -9.90 19.39 5.72
N THR A 262 -9.14 20.38 6.19
CA THR A 262 -7.67 20.28 6.24
C THR A 262 -7.23 19.21 7.24
N VAL A 263 -7.83 19.16 8.43
CA VAL A 263 -7.49 18.17 9.46
C VAL A 263 -7.82 16.76 8.99
N MET A 264 -9.03 16.53 8.47
CA MET A 264 -9.44 15.22 7.94
C MET A 264 -8.60 14.83 6.72
N GLY A 265 -8.34 15.74 5.79
CA GLY A 265 -7.50 15.49 4.61
C GLY A 265 -6.04 15.15 4.98
N LEU A 266 -5.52 15.78 6.04
CA LEU A 266 -4.20 15.46 6.57
C LEU A 266 -4.19 14.07 7.22
N LEU A 267 -5.21 13.71 8.01
CA LEU A 267 -5.34 12.36 8.57
C LEU A 267 -5.39 11.29 7.48
N ILE A 268 -6.19 11.51 6.42
CA ILE A 268 -6.28 10.62 5.25
C ILE A 268 -4.90 10.45 4.59
N THR A 269 -4.21 11.57 4.36
CA THR A 269 -2.90 11.54 3.69
C THR A 269 -1.85 10.83 4.54
N VAL A 270 -1.82 11.09 5.85
CA VAL A 270 -0.89 10.46 6.79
C VAL A 270 -1.21 8.97 6.98
N GLY A 271 -2.49 8.59 7.07
CA GLY A 271 -2.92 7.19 7.12
C GLY A 271 -2.67 6.42 5.82
N GLY A 272 -2.71 7.12 4.69
CA GLY A 272 -2.28 6.62 3.38
C GLY A 272 -0.76 6.49 3.24
N PHE A 273 0.04 7.10 4.12
CA PHE A 273 1.47 6.84 4.23
C PHE A 273 1.69 5.59 5.08
N GLY A 274 2.29 4.58 4.46
CA GLY A 274 2.58 3.33 5.14
C GLY A 274 3.58 3.52 6.26
N ILE A 275 3.62 2.56 7.19
CA ILE A 275 4.47 2.67 8.39
C ILE A 275 5.95 2.95 8.08
N THR A 276 6.45 2.45 6.96
CA THR A 276 7.83 2.67 6.51
C THR A 276 8.10 4.13 6.16
N ILE A 277 7.14 4.80 5.54
CA ILE A 277 7.23 6.20 5.14
C ILE A 277 7.11 7.09 6.38
N LEU A 278 6.19 6.77 7.29
CA LEU A 278 6.04 7.49 8.56
C LEU A 278 7.33 7.41 9.38
N TYR A 279 7.96 6.23 9.41
CA TYR A 279 9.25 6.06 10.08
C TYR A 279 10.37 6.90 9.45
N ASP A 280 10.53 6.82 8.12
CA ASP A 280 11.54 7.61 7.39
C ASP A 280 11.34 9.12 7.60
N LEU A 281 10.08 9.59 7.64
CA LEU A 281 9.76 10.99 7.86
C LEU A 281 10.06 11.43 9.29
N TRP A 282 9.83 10.55 10.28
CA TRP A 282 10.15 10.80 11.68
C TRP A 282 11.66 10.87 11.94
N SER A 283 12.46 10.02 11.30
CA SER A 283 13.93 10.01 11.47
C SER A 283 14.66 11.04 10.59
N TYR A 284 13.98 11.60 9.59
CA TYR A 284 14.55 12.56 8.64
C TYR A 284 15.30 13.76 9.26
N PRO A 285 14.83 14.42 10.34
CA PRO A 285 15.54 15.55 10.93
C PRO A 285 16.97 15.21 11.42
N ALA A 286 17.19 13.95 11.80
CA ALA A 286 18.48 13.44 12.25
C ALA A 286 19.33 12.89 11.09
N ASP A 287 18.74 12.03 10.25
CA ASP A 287 19.50 11.27 9.24
C ASP A 287 19.64 12.02 7.90
N ARG A 288 18.74 12.98 7.64
CA ARG A 288 18.59 13.74 6.38
C ARG A 288 18.53 12.90 5.10
N ASN A 289 18.24 11.60 5.23
CA ASN A 289 18.22 10.63 4.15
C ASN A 289 16.85 9.96 4.07
N LEU A 290 16.11 10.25 3.00
CA LEU A 290 14.87 9.53 2.66
C LEU A 290 15.19 8.36 1.73
N SER A 291 14.57 7.20 1.98
CA SER A 291 14.64 6.05 1.07
C SER A 291 14.04 6.40 -0.30
N ILE A 292 14.48 5.69 -1.34
CA ILE A 292 13.97 5.87 -2.72
C ILE A 292 12.45 5.66 -2.74
N ASN A 293 11.94 4.66 -2.02
CA ASN A 293 10.51 4.38 -1.92
C ASN A 293 9.73 5.55 -1.31
N THR A 294 10.25 6.15 -0.24
CA THR A 294 9.65 7.31 0.42
C THR A 294 9.66 8.53 -0.50
N ARG A 295 10.77 8.80 -1.20
CA ARG A 295 10.85 9.89 -2.18
C ARG A 295 9.85 9.72 -3.32
N ILE A 296 9.78 8.53 -3.93
CA ILE A 296 8.80 8.23 -5.00
C ILE A 296 7.38 8.48 -4.49
N THR A 297 7.04 7.95 -3.31
CA THR A 297 5.67 8.02 -2.80
C THR A 297 5.25 9.45 -2.47
N ILE A 298 6.12 10.25 -1.85
CA ILE A 298 5.85 11.66 -1.54
C ILE A 298 5.69 12.46 -2.84
N VAL A 299 6.61 12.30 -3.80
CA VAL A 299 6.55 13.03 -5.08
C VAL A 299 5.27 12.68 -5.84
N LEU A 300 4.92 11.39 -5.95
CA LEU A 300 3.68 10.98 -6.61
C LEU A 300 2.44 11.46 -5.84
N THR A 301 2.43 11.39 -4.51
CA THR A 301 1.31 11.90 -3.71
C THR A 301 1.08 13.38 -3.98
N VAL A 302 2.13 14.21 -3.90
CA VAL A 302 2.03 15.65 -4.14
C VAL A 302 1.61 15.92 -5.60
N ALA A 303 2.25 15.26 -6.57
CA ALA A 303 1.93 15.45 -7.98
C ALA A 303 0.47 15.10 -8.29
N LEU A 304 -0.02 13.96 -7.79
CA LEU A 304 -1.40 13.52 -8.00
C LEU A 304 -2.39 14.45 -7.27
N THR A 305 -2.10 14.86 -6.03
CA THR A 305 -2.98 15.81 -5.33
C THR A 305 -3.04 17.16 -6.05
N VAL A 306 -1.91 17.69 -6.53
CA VAL A 306 -1.88 18.98 -7.25
C VAL A 306 -2.59 18.88 -8.60
N VAL A 307 -2.32 17.84 -9.40
CA VAL A 307 -2.97 17.66 -10.71
C VAL A 307 -4.47 17.49 -10.56
N GLY A 308 -4.91 16.62 -9.64
CA GLY A 308 -6.34 16.44 -9.38
C GLY A 308 -7.01 17.71 -8.88
N PHE A 309 -6.34 18.48 -8.01
CA PHE A 309 -6.84 19.75 -7.51
C PHE A 309 -7.02 20.78 -8.62
N LEU A 310 -6.04 20.92 -9.53
CA LEU A 310 -6.14 21.85 -10.65
C LEU A 310 -7.28 21.48 -11.60
N ILE A 311 -7.47 20.20 -11.89
CA ILE A 311 -8.56 19.72 -12.74
C ILE A 311 -9.90 19.99 -12.06
N PHE A 312 -10.03 19.68 -10.78
CA PHE A 312 -11.25 19.97 -10.01
C PHE A 312 -11.58 21.46 -10.02
N MET A 313 -10.59 22.34 -9.81
CA MET A 313 -10.78 23.79 -9.85
C MET A 313 -11.15 24.32 -11.24
N ALA A 314 -10.73 23.64 -12.29
CA ALA A 314 -11.06 23.99 -13.68
C ALA A 314 -12.48 23.56 -14.10
N ASP A 315 -13.19 22.77 -13.28
CA ASP A 315 -14.53 22.29 -13.62
C ASP A 315 -15.56 23.43 -13.60
N ALA A 316 -16.16 23.67 -14.76
CA ALA A 316 -17.19 24.69 -14.96
C ALA A 316 -18.54 24.33 -14.30
N SER A 317 -18.84 23.04 -14.12
CA SER A 317 -20.11 22.59 -13.50
C SER A 317 -20.22 23.04 -12.03
N LEU A 318 -19.10 23.06 -11.31
CA LEU A 318 -19.01 23.60 -9.94
C LEU A 318 -19.35 25.09 -9.85
N HIS A 319 -19.09 25.85 -10.92
CA HIS A 319 -19.41 27.28 -11.00
C HIS A 319 -20.90 27.55 -11.24
N GLN A 320 -21.68 26.54 -11.66
CA GLN A 320 -23.09 26.71 -12.02
C GLN A 320 -24.06 26.12 -10.98
N ASN A 321 -23.60 25.22 -10.10
CA ASN A 321 -24.48 24.42 -9.26
C ASN A 321 -24.42 24.76 -7.75
N VAL A 322 -23.42 24.25 -7.02
CA VAL A 322 -23.44 24.20 -5.53
C VAL A 322 -22.32 25.02 -4.87
N MET A 323 -21.31 25.41 -5.64
CA MET A 323 -20.11 26.09 -5.16
C MET A 323 -19.94 27.50 -5.74
N SER A 324 -20.87 27.97 -6.58
CA SER A 324 -20.84 29.30 -7.21
C SER A 324 -20.83 30.44 -6.19
N ASP A 325 -21.59 30.27 -5.11
CA ASP A 325 -21.84 31.30 -4.10
C ASP A 325 -20.84 31.23 -2.93
N LYS A 326 -19.89 30.29 -2.98
CA LYS A 326 -18.93 30.03 -1.91
C LYS A 326 -17.62 30.78 -2.13
N GLY A 327 -16.96 31.14 -1.02
CA GLY A 327 -15.69 31.84 -1.06
C GLY A 327 -14.59 31.01 -1.74
N VAL A 328 -13.59 31.68 -2.34
CA VAL A 328 -12.47 31.00 -3.04
C VAL A 328 -11.77 29.98 -2.14
N ILE A 329 -11.60 30.30 -0.85
CA ILE A 329 -10.94 29.41 0.14
C ILE A 329 -11.77 28.14 0.39
N GLU A 330 -13.09 28.28 0.51
CA GLU A 330 -13.98 27.13 0.73
C GLU A 330 -13.97 26.21 -0.49
N ARG A 331 -14.07 26.78 -1.69
CA ARG A 331 -14.00 26.04 -2.94
C ARG A 331 -12.68 25.30 -3.10
N ALA A 332 -11.56 25.95 -2.78
CA ALA A 332 -10.25 25.32 -2.79
C ALA A 332 -10.15 24.19 -1.76
N SER A 333 -10.70 24.38 -0.56
CA SER A 333 -10.68 23.36 0.50
C SER A 333 -11.49 22.13 0.13
N VAL A 334 -12.67 22.33 -0.47
CA VAL A 334 -13.51 21.24 -1.00
C VAL A 334 -12.81 20.48 -2.11
N GLY A 335 -12.21 21.20 -3.07
CA GLY A 335 -11.54 20.56 -4.19
C GLY A 335 -10.34 19.75 -3.74
N LEU A 336 -9.55 20.32 -2.83
CA LEU A 336 -8.40 19.61 -2.26
C LEU A 336 -8.86 18.37 -1.49
N PHE A 337 -9.89 18.50 -0.65
CA PHE A 337 -10.42 17.38 0.11
C PHE A 337 -10.98 16.28 -0.80
N THR A 338 -11.75 16.65 -1.84
CA THR A 338 -12.35 15.68 -2.77
C THR A 338 -11.27 14.86 -3.46
N VAL A 339 -10.19 15.50 -3.90
CA VAL A 339 -9.06 14.83 -4.55
C VAL A 339 -8.27 13.96 -3.57
N VAL A 340 -8.08 14.42 -2.34
CA VAL A 340 -7.42 13.63 -1.29
C VAL A 340 -8.27 12.42 -0.91
N SER A 341 -9.57 12.61 -0.72
CA SER A 341 -10.52 11.58 -0.32
C SER A 341 -10.75 10.52 -1.41
N ALA A 342 -10.70 10.93 -2.68
CA ALA A 342 -10.75 10.03 -3.83
C ALA A 342 -9.64 8.97 -3.81
N ARG A 343 -8.54 9.19 -3.07
CA ARG A 343 -7.49 8.18 -2.88
C ARG A 343 -7.84 7.22 -1.75
N THR A 344 -8.91 6.44 -1.97
CA THR A 344 -9.37 5.33 -1.12
C THR A 344 -9.88 5.70 0.27
N ALA A 345 -10.16 6.97 0.57
CA ALA A 345 -10.75 7.36 1.86
C ALA A 345 -12.27 7.38 1.87
N GLY A 346 -12.92 7.56 0.70
CA GLY A 346 -14.36 7.36 0.54
C GLY A 346 -15.29 8.44 1.12
N LEU A 347 -14.76 9.40 1.88
CA LEU A 347 -15.57 10.51 2.42
C LEU A 347 -16.00 11.46 1.28
N THR A 348 -17.31 11.59 1.08
CA THR A 348 -17.87 12.35 -0.04
C THR A 348 -18.55 13.61 0.43
N ILE A 349 -18.07 14.75 -0.05
CA ILE A 349 -18.55 16.08 0.33
C ILE A 349 -19.57 16.63 -0.66
N VAL A 350 -19.19 16.59 -1.92
CA VAL A 350 -20.02 16.99 -3.05
C VAL A 350 -20.55 15.71 -3.66
N PRO A 351 -21.89 15.58 -3.83
CA PRO A 351 -22.45 14.43 -4.54
C PRO A 351 -21.75 14.29 -5.89
N LEU A 352 -21.17 13.12 -6.16
CA LEU A 352 -20.38 12.89 -7.38
C LEU A 352 -21.21 13.10 -8.64
N GLU A 353 -22.52 12.87 -8.58
CA GLU A 353 -23.52 13.12 -9.62
C GLU A 353 -23.65 14.59 -10.05
N GLN A 354 -23.17 15.53 -9.23
CA GLN A 354 -23.18 16.97 -9.55
C GLN A 354 -21.88 17.43 -10.22
N LEU A 355 -20.88 16.55 -10.31
CA LEU A 355 -19.62 16.81 -11.00
C LEU A 355 -19.76 16.48 -12.49
N ASN A 356 -18.97 17.15 -13.32
CA ASN A 356 -18.88 16.86 -14.75
C ASN A 356 -18.37 15.42 -14.99
N ASP A 357 -18.86 14.77 -16.05
CA ASP A 357 -18.48 13.42 -16.46
C ASP A 357 -16.95 13.24 -16.56
N ALA A 358 -16.24 14.27 -17.05
CA ALA A 358 -14.78 14.26 -17.13
C ALA A 358 -14.12 14.22 -15.74
N THR A 359 -14.66 14.97 -14.76
CA THR A 359 -14.19 14.99 -13.37
C THR A 359 -14.50 13.66 -12.68
N GLN A 360 -15.68 13.08 -12.93
CA GLN A 360 -16.02 11.74 -12.42
C GLN A 360 -15.06 10.67 -12.96
N MET A 361 -14.78 10.67 -14.26
CA MET A 361 -13.84 9.73 -14.88
C MET A 361 -12.43 9.87 -14.29
N MET A 362 -11.99 11.11 -14.02
CA MET A 362 -10.71 11.34 -13.34
C MET A 362 -10.72 10.78 -11.91
N ILE A 363 -11.77 11.04 -11.13
CA ILE A 363 -11.90 10.53 -9.75
C ILE A 363 -11.83 8.99 -9.75
N LEU A 364 -12.46 8.32 -10.71
CA LEU A 364 -12.36 6.86 -10.87
C LEU A 364 -10.91 6.40 -11.10
N LEU A 365 -10.13 7.10 -11.91
CA LEU A 365 -8.71 6.81 -12.10
C LEU A 365 -7.88 7.09 -10.82
N TRP A 366 -8.24 8.09 -10.03
CA TRP A 366 -7.58 8.37 -8.74
C TRP A 366 -7.90 7.32 -7.69
N MET A 367 -9.12 6.80 -7.65
CA MET A 367 -9.50 5.71 -6.75
C MET A 367 -8.73 4.42 -7.05
N PHE A 368 -8.32 4.21 -8.30
CA PHE A 368 -7.48 3.07 -8.68
C PHE A 368 -6.06 3.17 -8.12
N VAL A 369 -5.49 4.39 -8.10
CA VAL A 369 -4.16 4.67 -7.53
C VAL A 369 -4.29 4.92 -6.03
N GLY A 370 -3.96 3.87 -5.28
CA GLY A 370 -4.09 3.83 -3.84
C GLY A 370 -3.05 4.65 -3.07
N GLY A 371 -2.87 4.29 -1.80
CA GLY A 371 -1.81 4.85 -0.96
C GLY A 371 -0.48 4.09 -1.09
N ALA A 372 0.33 4.18 -0.05
CA ALA A 372 1.61 3.52 0.01
C ALA A 372 1.50 2.03 0.39
N PRO A 373 2.54 1.22 0.13
CA PRO A 373 2.61 -0.13 0.69
C PRO A 373 2.55 -0.11 2.23
N ALA A 374 1.84 -1.09 2.82
CA ALA A 374 1.64 -1.18 4.28
C ALA A 374 1.05 0.10 4.91
N SER A 375 0.12 0.73 4.20
CA SER A 375 -0.73 1.82 4.68
C SER A 375 -2.15 1.34 4.93
N MET A 376 -3.02 2.24 5.39
CA MET A 376 -4.46 1.97 5.56
C MET A 376 -5.24 2.10 4.25
N ALA A 377 -4.60 2.61 3.18
CA ALA A 377 -5.20 2.77 1.87
C ALA A 377 -5.15 1.49 1.02
N GLY A 378 -6.23 1.22 0.28
CA GLY A 378 -6.35 0.11 -0.66
C GLY A 378 -5.77 0.40 -2.05
N GLY A 379 -6.12 -0.43 -3.04
CA GLY A 379 -5.83 -0.18 -4.46
C GLY A 379 -4.41 -0.53 -4.92
N VAL A 380 -4.02 -0.04 -6.10
CA VAL A 380 -2.66 -0.21 -6.61
C VAL A 380 -1.74 0.79 -5.93
N THR A 381 -0.78 0.28 -5.15
CA THR A 381 0.12 1.15 -4.38
C THR A 381 0.89 2.15 -5.25
N LEU A 382 1.08 3.37 -4.73
CA LEU A 382 1.84 4.45 -5.38
C LEU A 382 3.24 4.01 -5.83
N SER A 383 3.94 3.24 -4.99
CA SER A 383 5.26 2.71 -5.31
C SER A 383 5.24 1.81 -6.54
N THR A 384 4.20 0.99 -6.69
CA THR A 384 4.04 0.09 -7.85
C THR A 384 3.79 0.89 -9.11
N VAL A 385 2.88 1.87 -9.07
CA VAL A 385 2.63 2.78 -10.19
C VAL A 385 3.92 3.52 -10.58
N GLY A 386 4.64 4.07 -9.60
CA GLY A 386 5.90 4.76 -9.82
C GLY A 386 6.95 3.90 -10.52
N VAL A 387 7.16 2.68 -10.03
CA VAL A 387 8.12 1.73 -10.63
C VAL A 387 7.70 1.35 -12.06
N LEU A 388 6.41 1.14 -12.31
CA LEU A 388 5.90 0.85 -13.66
C LEU A 388 6.16 2.03 -14.60
N VAL A 389 5.83 3.25 -14.18
CA VAL A 389 6.06 4.47 -14.97
C VAL A 389 7.55 4.64 -15.29
N ILE A 390 8.43 4.53 -14.29
CA ILE A 390 9.88 4.63 -14.49
C ILE A 390 10.38 3.54 -15.45
N SER A 391 9.86 2.32 -15.34
CA SER A 391 10.24 1.19 -16.21
C SER A 391 9.81 1.41 -17.66
N VAL A 392 8.61 1.94 -17.89
CA VAL A 392 8.13 2.31 -19.23
C VAL A 392 9.03 3.39 -19.83
N PHE A 393 9.32 4.47 -19.09
CA PHE A 393 10.21 5.52 -19.56
C PHE A 393 11.63 5.04 -19.87
N ALA A 394 12.19 4.17 -19.03
CA ALA A 394 13.50 3.57 -19.28
C ALA A 394 13.50 2.73 -20.57
N THR A 395 12.46 1.94 -20.79
CA THR A 395 12.30 1.10 -21.99
C THR A 395 12.17 1.96 -23.25
N VAL A 396 11.34 3.00 -23.22
CA VAL A 396 11.16 3.94 -24.34
C VAL A 396 12.45 4.69 -24.67
N ARG A 397 13.27 5.00 -23.66
CA ARG A 397 14.58 5.63 -23.84
C ARG A 397 15.70 4.64 -24.23
N GLY A 398 15.41 3.34 -24.30
CA GLY A 398 16.42 2.32 -24.58
C GLY A 398 17.45 2.12 -23.46
N LEU A 399 17.12 2.47 -22.22
CA LEU A 399 17.99 2.26 -21.06
C LEU A 399 17.87 0.82 -20.58
N ASN A 400 19.01 0.16 -20.36
CA ASN A 400 19.08 -1.23 -19.87
C ASN A 400 18.64 -1.38 -18.40
N THR A 401 18.54 -0.28 -17.67
CA THR A 401 18.20 -0.25 -16.26
C THR A 401 17.28 0.92 -15.97
N ALA A 402 16.24 0.68 -15.18
CA ALA A 402 15.35 1.71 -14.66
C ALA A 402 16.02 2.40 -13.46
N SER A 403 16.45 3.65 -13.61
CA SER A 403 16.98 4.48 -12.54
C SER A 403 16.01 5.61 -12.17
N ALA A 404 16.00 5.99 -10.90
CA ALA A 404 15.20 7.09 -10.39
C ALA A 404 16.01 7.88 -9.35
N PHE A 405 15.93 9.20 -9.41
CA PHE A 405 16.63 10.14 -8.51
C PHE A 405 18.17 10.16 -8.59
N GLY A 406 18.75 9.78 -9.74
CA GLY A 406 20.19 9.86 -10.02
C GLY A 406 20.79 8.51 -10.34
#